data_AF-A0A831UWU1-F1
#
_entry.id   AF-A0A831UWU1-F1
#
_cell.length_a   1.000
_cell.length_b   1.000
_cell.length_c   1.000
_cell.angle_alpha   90.00
_cell.angle_beta   90.00
_cell.angle_gamma   90.00
#
_symmetry.space_group_name_H-M   'P 1'
#
loop_
_entity.id
_entity.type
_entity.pdbx_description
1 polymer ?
#
loop_
_entity_poly.entity_id
_entity_poly.type
_entity_poly.pdbx_seq_one_letter_code
_entity_poly.pdbx_strand_id
1 'polypeptide(L)'
;MTDQPAALYRDLVPTPCFVLEEKRFEQNLELLHRVQEESGARILLALKAFAMFSVFDMVGGYLSGAAASGLYEARLAREELGLEVHTFSPAIKEGEFDQLAGLSDHLIFNSFTQWRKFRERALKHSDTRFGIRVNPEHSEVATPLYDPCGPCSRLGVTRAAFQPELLEGISGLHFHTLCELGFEPLARTVSAFEDKFGEFLPRMQWVNFGGGHHITRQGYDVEGLI
;
A
#
# COMPACT_ATOMS: atom_id res chain seq x y z
N MET A 1 4.07 22.96 -25.34
CA MET A 1 2.94 22.88 -26.28
C MET A 1 1.72 22.49 -25.49
N THR A 2 0.70 23.33 -25.55
CA THR A 2 -0.57 23.25 -24.84
C THR A 2 -1.49 22.24 -25.53
N ASP A 3 -1.32 20.95 -25.25
CA ASP A 3 -2.43 20.01 -25.46
C ASP A 3 -3.38 20.21 -24.29
N GLN A 4 -4.56 20.79 -24.55
CA GLN A 4 -5.67 20.71 -23.62
C GLN A 4 -6.42 19.41 -23.92
N PRO A 5 -6.17 18.29 -23.21
CA PRO A 5 -6.76 17.00 -23.55
C PRO A 5 -8.28 17.06 -23.45
N ALA A 6 -8.82 17.91 -22.57
CA ALA A 6 -10.24 18.13 -22.39
C ALA A 6 -10.98 18.59 -23.66
N ALA A 7 -10.32 19.26 -24.60
CA ALA A 7 -10.94 19.64 -25.87
C ALA A 7 -11.21 18.41 -26.75
N LEU A 8 -10.39 17.37 -26.65
CA LEU A 8 -10.50 16.14 -27.45
C LEU A 8 -11.71 15.30 -27.08
N TYR A 9 -12.19 15.39 -25.83
CA TYR A 9 -13.28 14.55 -25.31
C TYR A 9 -14.62 15.28 -25.15
N ARG A 10 -14.63 16.61 -25.29
CA ARG A 10 -15.81 17.45 -25.01
C ARG A 10 -17.06 17.01 -25.77
N ASP A 11 -16.89 16.60 -27.02
CA ASP A 11 -17.99 16.25 -27.91
C ASP A 11 -18.28 14.74 -27.93
N LEU A 12 -17.49 13.93 -27.22
CA LEU A 12 -17.64 12.47 -27.15
C LEU A 12 -18.55 12.02 -26.00
N VAL A 13 -18.59 12.78 -24.91
CA VAL A 13 -19.30 12.41 -23.67
C VAL A 13 -19.90 13.64 -22.98
N PRO A 14 -21.05 13.50 -22.29
CA PRO A 14 -21.62 14.61 -21.51
C PRO A 14 -20.68 15.07 -20.39
N THR A 15 -20.63 16.38 -20.15
CA THR A 15 -19.84 16.97 -19.05
C THR A 15 -20.72 17.33 -17.84
N PRO A 16 -20.23 17.19 -16.60
CA PRO A 16 -18.88 16.73 -16.23
C PRO A 16 -18.77 15.20 -16.23
N CYS A 17 -17.60 14.68 -16.65
CA CYS A 17 -17.26 13.26 -16.60
C CYS A 17 -15.76 13.07 -16.38
N PHE A 18 -15.38 11.92 -15.83
CA PHE A 18 -13.99 11.45 -15.82
C PHE A 18 -13.79 10.53 -17.03
N VAL A 19 -12.75 10.81 -17.82
CA VAL A 19 -12.37 10.00 -18.98
C VAL A 19 -10.99 9.42 -18.73
N LEU A 20 -10.87 8.09 -18.79
CA LEU A 20 -9.60 7.38 -18.70
C LEU A 20 -9.10 7.06 -20.11
N GLU A 21 -7.86 7.44 -20.41
CA GLU A 21 -7.18 7.04 -21.64
C GLU A 21 -6.51 5.66 -21.43
N GLU A 22 -7.17 4.59 -21.88
CA GLU A 22 -6.70 3.21 -21.68
C GLU A 22 -5.24 3.01 -22.08
N LYS A 23 -4.81 3.52 -23.24
CA LYS A 23 -3.41 3.38 -23.69
C LYS A 23 -2.40 4.03 -22.74
N ARG A 24 -2.71 5.19 -22.16
CA ARG A 24 -1.82 5.85 -21.19
C ARG A 24 -1.83 5.12 -19.85
N PHE A 25 -2.98 4.56 -19.49
CA PHE A 25 -3.11 3.74 -18.29
C PHE A 25 -2.31 2.44 -18.41
N GLU A 26 -2.39 1.77 -19.56
CA GLU A 26 -1.63 0.55 -19.85
C GLU A 26 -0.12 0.81 -19.84
N GLN A 27 0.37 1.92 -20.43
CA GLN A 27 1.79 2.30 -20.35
C GLN A 27 2.30 2.45 -18.91
N ASN A 28 1.47 2.94 -18.00
CA ASN A 28 1.81 3.00 -16.58
C ASN A 28 1.89 1.58 -15.98
N LEU A 29 0.95 0.70 -16.34
CA LEU A 29 0.91 -0.68 -15.87
C LEU A 29 2.10 -1.50 -16.39
N GLU A 30 2.48 -1.34 -17.67
CA GLU A 30 3.67 -1.96 -18.27
C GLU A 30 4.95 -1.59 -17.51
N LEU A 31 5.11 -0.30 -17.16
CA LEU A 31 6.26 0.16 -16.39
C LEU A 31 6.28 -0.45 -14.98
N LEU A 32 5.14 -0.47 -14.28
CA LEU A 32 5.04 -1.09 -12.97
C LEU A 32 5.31 -2.60 -13.03
N HIS A 33 4.83 -3.26 -14.09
CA HIS A 33 5.09 -4.67 -14.33
C HIS A 33 6.57 -4.96 -14.55
N ARG A 34 7.27 -4.13 -15.36
CA ARG A 34 8.73 -4.20 -15.53
C ARG A 34 9.47 -4.14 -14.18
N VAL A 35 9.08 -3.20 -13.30
CA VAL A 35 9.69 -3.08 -11.96
C VAL A 35 9.49 -4.36 -11.15
N GLN A 36 8.32 -4.99 -11.18
CA GLN A 36 8.10 -6.26 -10.48
C GLN A 36 9.01 -7.38 -11.02
N GLU A 37 9.08 -7.52 -12.35
CA GLU A 37 9.85 -8.59 -13.00
C GLU A 37 11.36 -8.47 -12.72
N GLU A 38 11.90 -7.25 -12.72
CA GLU A 38 13.35 -7.05 -12.57
C GLU A 38 13.79 -6.97 -11.09
N SER A 39 12.94 -6.46 -10.18
CA SER A 39 13.28 -6.35 -8.74
C SER A 39 12.84 -7.54 -7.89
N GLY A 40 11.88 -8.34 -8.38
CA GLY A 40 11.18 -9.37 -7.59
C GLY A 40 10.15 -8.82 -6.58
N ALA A 41 9.96 -7.50 -6.52
CA ALA A 41 8.93 -6.89 -5.69
C ALA A 41 7.52 -7.16 -6.25
N ARG A 42 6.51 -7.06 -5.39
CA ARG A 42 5.11 -7.16 -5.78
C ARG A 42 4.44 -5.80 -5.60
N ILE A 43 3.88 -5.28 -6.68
CA ILE A 43 3.22 -3.98 -6.71
C ILE A 43 1.71 -4.18 -6.63
N LEU A 44 1.09 -3.40 -5.74
CA LEU A 44 -0.33 -3.47 -5.44
C LEU A 44 -1.01 -2.14 -5.83
N LEU A 45 -2.21 -2.23 -6.39
CA LEU A 45 -3.05 -1.06 -6.65
C LEU A 45 -3.60 -0.51 -5.33
N ALA A 46 -3.23 0.72 -4.97
CA ALA A 46 -3.80 1.39 -3.80
C ALA A 46 -5.20 1.93 -4.12
N LEU A 47 -6.25 1.24 -3.65
CA LEU A 47 -7.65 1.57 -3.98
C LEU A 47 -8.09 2.96 -3.49
N LYS A 48 -7.46 3.46 -2.44
CA LYS A 48 -7.64 4.84 -1.96
C LYS A 48 -7.38 5.91 -3.03
N ALA A 49 -6.55 5.60 -4.04
CA ALA A 49 -6.15 6.52 -5.09
C ALA A 49 -6.85 6.23 -6.43
N PHE A 50 -7.16 4.96 -6.72
CA PHE A 50 -7.79 4.56 -7.97
C PHE A 50 -8.67 3.31 -7.78
N ALA A 51 -9.97 3.44 -8.07
CA ALA A 51 -10.97 2.39 -7.88
C ALA A 51 -12.00 2.34 -9.03
N MET A 52 -11.60 2.71 -10.25
CA MET A 52 -12.43 2.53 -11.45
C MET A 52 -12.44 1.03 -11.82
N PHE A 53 -13.28 0.25 -11.15
CA PHE A 53 -13.27 -1.22 -11.25
C PHE A 53 -13.57 -1.76 -12.67
N SER A 54 -14.16 -0.94 -13.55
CA SER A 54 -14.35 -1.29 -14.96
C SER A 54 -13.05 -1.56 -15.73
N VAL A 55 -11.88 -1.20 -15.19
CA VAL A 55 -10.57 -1.52 -15.79
C VAL A 55 -9.74 -2.49 -14.96
N PHE A 56 -10.32 -3.15 -13.95
CA PHE A 56 -9.57 -4.08 -13.11
C PHE A 56 -9.09 -5.33 -13.85
N ASP A 57 -9.81 -5.79 -14.88
CA ASP A 57 -9.33 -6.85 -15.78
C ASP A 57 -7.98 -6.49 -16.42
N MET A 58 -7.82 -5.24 -16.86
CA MET A 58 -6.54 -4.74 -17.39
C MET A 58 -5.49 -4.68 -16.28
N VAL A 59 -5.83 -4.11 -15.12
CA VAL A 59 -4.90 -4.03 -13.96
C VAL A 59 -4.40 -5.41 -13.56
N GLY A 60 -5.27 -6.41 -13.53
CA GLY A 60 -4.96 -7.78 -13.14
C GLY A 60 -4.01 -8.51 -14.10
N GLY A 61 -3.86 -8.01 -15.33
CA GLY A 61 -2.85 -8.49 -16.27
C GLY A 61 -1.42 -8.05 -15.93
N TYR A 62 -1.24 -7.06 -15.06
CA TYR A 62 0.06 -6.43 -14.80
C TYR A 62 0.45 -6.43 -13.32
N LEU A 63 -0.46 -6.09 -12.40
CA LEU A 63 -0.16 -5.92 -10.97
C LEU A 63 -0.43 -7.18 -10.15
N SER A 64 0.17 -7.27 -8.97
CA SER A 64 0.07 -8.46 -8.09
C SER A 64 -1.22 -8.52 -7.24
N GLY A 65 -1.95 -7.41 -7.12
CA GLY A 65 -3.09 -7.30 -6.20
C GLY A 65 -3.47 -5.86 -5.88
N ALA A 66 -4.17 -5.66 -4.77
CA ALA A 66 -4.63 -4.37 -4.29
C ALA A 66 -4.31 -4.14 -2.81
N ALA A 67 -4.04 -2.87 -2.49
CA ALA A 67 -3.95 -2.38 -1.13
C ALA A 67 -5.28 -1.69 -0.74
N ALA A 68 -5.91 -2.19 0.33
CA ALA A 68 -7.18 -1.74 0.85
C ALA A 68 -7.03 -1.06 2.23
N SER A 69 -7.87 -0.09 2.51
CA SER A 69 -7.91 0.69 3.75
C SER A 69 -8.97 0.22 4.75
N GLY A 70 -9.77 -0.79 4.37
CA GLY A 70 -10.86 -1.31 5.18
C GLY A 70 -11.77 -2.27 4.41
N LEU A 71 -12.90 -2.63 5.03
CA LEU A 71 -13.75 -3.73 4.59
C LEU A 71 -14.29 -3.58 3.16
N TYR A 72 -14.76 -2.39 2.79
CA TYR A 72 -15.36 -2.20 1.47
C TYR A 72 -14.35 -2.22 0.33
N GLU A 73 -13.14 -1.68 0.55
CA GLU A 73 -12.06 -1.78 -0.44
C GLU A 73 -11.53 -3.22 -0.53
N ALA A 74 -11.41 -3.94 0.60
CA ALA A 74 -11.01 -5.34 0.59
C ALA A 74 -12.03 -6.21 -0.16
N ARG A 75 -13.33 -5.93 0.03
CA ARG A 75 -14.41 -6.58 -0.71
C ARG A 75 -14.34 -6.25 -2.21
N LEU A 76 -14.19 -4.97 -2.57
CA LEU A 76 -14.05 -4.54 -3.96
C LEU A 76 -12.87 -5.23 -4.64
N ALA A 77 -11.71 -5.29 -3.97
CA ALA A 77 -10.54 -5.98 -4.49
C ALA A 77 -10.81 -7.48 -4.72
N ARG A 78 -11.44 -8.14 -3.74
CA ARG A 78 -11.71 -9.58 -3.84
C ARG A 78 -12.73 -9.90 -4.94
N GLU A 79 -13.78 -9.09 -5.07
CA GLU A 79 -14.88 -9.30 -6.02
C GLU A 79 -14.52 -8.90 -7.45
N GLU A 80 -13.88 -7.74 -7.64
CA GLU A 80 -13.67 -7.15 -8.98
C GLU A 80 -12.23 -7.31 -9.51
N LEU A 81 -11.21 -7.43 -8.63
CA LEU A 81 -9.82 -7.62 -9.09
C LEU A 81 -9.40 -9.10 -9.01
N GLY A 82 -9.86 -9.85 -8.01
CA GLY A 82 -9.64 -11.30 -7.90
C GLY A 82 -8.18 -11.73 -7.62
N LEU A 83 -7.30 -10.80 -7.27
CA LEU A 83 -5.88 -11.03 -6.94
C LEU A 83 -5.62 -10.89 -5.43
N GLU A 84 -4.36 -10.69 -5.03
CA GLU A 84 -4.02 -10.50 -3.61
C GLU A 84 -4.66 -9.24 -3.02
N VAL A 85 -5.09 -9.36 -1.77
CA VAL A 85 -5.70 -8.27 -0.99
C VAL A 85 -4.86 -8.01 0.25
N HIS A 86 -4.21 -6.84 0.29
CA HIS A 86 -3.43 -6.38 1.42
C HIS A 86 -4.17 -5.24 2.12
N THR A 87 -4.68 -5.50 3.32
CA THR A 87 -5.51 -4.53 4.04
C THR A 87 -4.73 -3.91 5.20
N PHE A 88 -4.71 -2.58 5.26
CA PHE A 88 -4.26 -1.82 6.43
C PHE A 88 -5.39 -0.92 6.92
N SER A 89 -5.71 -0.96 8.21
CA SER A 89 -6.61 0.02 8.82
C SER A 89 -6.06 0.56 10.14
N PRO A 90 -6.05 1.89 10.35
CA PRO A 90 -5.68 2.46 11.64
C PRO A 90 -6.68 2.08 12.74
N ALA A 91 -7.91 1.69 12.37
CA ALA A 91 -9.00 1.40 13.30
C ALA A 91 -9.89 0.27 12.76
N ILE A 92 -9.55 -0.98 13.07
CA ILE A 92 -10.38 -2.14 12.73
C ILE A 92 -11.56 -2.22 13.70
N LYS A 93 -12.79 -2.27 13.18
CA LYS A 93 -14.00 -2.41 13.99
C LYS A 93 -14.23 -3.86 14.41
N GLU A 94 -14.73 -4.05 15.63
CA GLU A 94 -14.93 -5.36 16.23
C GLU A 94 -15.79 -6.32 15.38
N GLY A 95 -16.93 -5.81 14.91
CA GLY A 95 -17.91 -6.59 14.14
C GLY A 95 -17.51 -6.81 12.68
N GLU A 96 -16.45 -6.16 12.20
CA GLU A 96 -15.99 -6.28 10.81
C GLU A 96 -14.73 -7.16 10.70
N PHE A 97 -14.09 -7.50 11.82
CA PHE A 97 -12.77 -8.14 11.81
C PHE A 97 -12.73 -9.48 11.06
N ASP A 98 -13.61 -10.43 11.37
CA ASP A 98 -13.53 -11.78 10.74
C ASP A 98 -13.79 -11.71 9.23
N GLN A 99 -14.70 -10.83 8.80
CA GLN A 99 -14.96 -10.61 7.38
C GLN A 99 -13.75 -9.94 6.71
N LEU A 100 -13.16 -8.94 7.35
CA LEU A 100 -11.97 -8.25 6.85
C LEU A 100 -10.78 -9.21 6.71
N ALA A 101 -10.55 -10.04 7.72
CA ALA A 101 -9.50 -11.06 7.71
C ALA A 101 -9.77 -12.10 6.61
N GLY A 102 -11.00 -12.63 6.50
CA GLY A 102 -11.36 -13.60 5.47
C GLY A 102 -11.28 -13.08 4.03
N LEU A 103 -11.33 -11.76 3.82
CA LEU A 103 -11.13 -11.15 2.51
C LEU A 103 -9.65 -10.87 2.20
N SER A 104 -8.78 -10.81 3.20
CA SER A 104 -7.39 -10.34 3.07
C SER A 104 -6.40 -11.50 3.03
N ASP A 105 -5.47 -11.47 2.07
CA ASP A 105 -4.27 -12.32 2.08
C ASP A 105 -3.26 -11.79 3.10
N HIS A 106 -3.17 -10.46 3.24
CA HIS A 106 -2.37 -9.78 4.25
C HIS A 106 -3.20 -8.79 5.05
N LEU A 107 -3.22 -8.89 6.37
CA LEU A 107 -3.88 -7.91 7.26
C LEU A 107 -2.88 -7.25 8.20
N ILE A 108 -2.72 -5.94 8.04
CA ILE A 108 -1.73 -5.12 8.74
C ILE A 108 -2.41 -4.35 9.88
N PHE A 109 -2.00 -4.62 11.11
CA PHE A 109 -2.44 -3.89 12.29
C PHE A 109 -1.63 -2.61 12.48
N ASN A 110 -2.30 -1.57 12.98
CA ASN A 110 -1.66 -0.29 13.23
C ASN A 110 -0.95 -0.22 14.60
N SER A 111 -1.26 -1.16 15.51
CA SER A 111 -0.69 -1.18 16.86
C SER A 111 -0.70 -2.57 17.49
N PHE A 112 0.18 -2.79 18.47
CA PHE A 112 0.15 -3.99 19.31
C PHE A 112 -1.12 -4.10 20.17
N THR A 113 -1.80 -3.00 20.46
CA THR A 113 -3.11 -3.04 21.14
C THR A 113 -4.18 -3.65 20.24
N GLN A 114 -4.24 -3.27 18.95
CA GLN A 114 -5.12 -3.96 18.00
C GLN A 114 -4.73 -5.43 17.85
N TRP A 115 -3.43 -5.72 17.72
CA TRP A 115 -2.96 -7.10 17.59
C TRP A 115 -3.41 -7.95 18.78
N ARG A 116 -3.11 -7.55 20.02
CA ARG A 116 -3.54 -8.27 21.23
C ARG A 116 -5.05 -8.49 21.27
N LYS A 117 -5.83 -7.49 20.85
CA LYS A 117 -7.29 -7.56 20.85
C LYS A 117 -7.83 -8.61 19.88
N PHE A 118 -7.24 -8.71 18.69
CA PHE A 118 -7.75 -9.57 17.62
C PHE A 118 -6.97 -10.88 17.45
N ARG A 119 -5.81 -11.05 18.09
CA ARG A 119 -4.87 -12.17 17.88
C ARG A 119 -5.55 -13.53 17.90
N GLU A 120 -6.37 -13.83 18.90
CA GLU A 120 -7.03 -15.13 19.02
C GLU A 120 -7.98 -15.43 17.85
N ARG A 121 -8.65 -14.41 17.30
CA ARG A 121 -9.49 -14.53 16.11
C ARG A 121 -8.64 -14.60 14.85
N ALA A 122 -7.63 -13.73 14.74
CA ALA A 122 -6.69 -13.67 13.63
C ALA A 122 -6.04 -15.03 13.37
N LEU A 123 -5.54 -15.70 14.41
CA LEU A 123 -4.88 -17.01 14.30
C LEU A 123 -5.81 -18.14 13.83
N LYS A 124 -7.13 -17.93 13.75
CA LYS A 124 -8.08 -18.88 13.14
C LYS A 124 -8.16 -18.75 11.62
N HIS A 125 -7.65 -17.68 11.04
CA HIS A 125 -7.56 -17.47 9.60
C HIS A 125 -6.19 -17.94 9.09
N SER A 126 -6.08 -19.23 8.76
CA SER A 126 -4.82 -19.85 8.32
C SER A 126 -4.24 -19.26 7.03
N ASP A 127 -5.12 -18.74 6.17
CA ASP A 127 -4.76 -18.26 4.84
C ASP A 127 -4.37 -16.77 4.85
N THR A 128 -4.55 -16.09 5.99
CA THR A 128 -4.22 -14.66 6.15
C THR A 128 -2.88 -14.50 6.88
N ARG A 129 -2.00 -13.69 6.30
CA ARG A 129 -0.72 -13.28 6.90
C ARG A 129 -0.91 -11.97 7.66
N PHE A 130 -0.40 -11.89 8.88
CA PHE A 130 -0.55 -10.69 9.71
C PHE A 130 0.74 -9.89 9.78
N GLY A 131 0.58 -8.56 9.76
CA GLY A 131 1.69 -7.62 9.84
C GLY A 131 1.46 -6.52 10.85
N ILE A 132 2.54 -5.83 11.23
CA ILE A 132 2.48 -4.59 12.01
C ILE A 132 2.94 -3.43 11.14
N ARG A 133 2.15 -2.36 11.06
CA ARG A 133 2.64 -1.09 10.54
C ARG A 133 3.60 -0.48 11.55
N VAL A 134 4.81 -0.16 11.12
CA VAL A 134 5.80 0.58 11.90
C VAL A 134 5.92 2.02 11.40
N ASN A 135 6.40 2.88 12.29
CA ASN A 135 6.72 4.26 11.99
C ASN A 135 8.25 4.41 12.06
N PRO A 136 8.95 4.57 10.93
CA PRO A 136 10.38 4.84 10.88
C PRO A 136 10.80 6.17 11.50
N GLU A 137 9.85 7.03 11.88
CA GLU A 137 10.10 8.36 12.46
C GLU A 137 11.03 9.21 11.56
N HIS A 138 10.86 9.05 10.25
CA HIS A 138 11.61 9.74 9.21
C HIS A 138 10.64 10.38 8.23
N SER A 139 10.69 11.70 8.13
CA SER A 139 9.74 12.51 7.37
C SER A 139 10.36 12.98 6.06
N GLU A 140 9.68 12.68 4.95
CA GLU A 140 10.06 13.13 3.60
C GLU A 140 9.01 14.07 2.98
N VAL A 141 7.82 14.15 3.58
CA VAL A 141 6.70 14.91 3.05
C VAL A 141 6.76 16.34 3.56
N ALA A 142 6.88 17.30 2.64
CA ALA A 142 7.00 18.72 2.97
C ALA A 142 5.72 19.30 3.63
N THR A 143 4.55 18.75 3.29
CA THR A 143 3.25 19.21 3.81
C THR A 143 2.93 18.48 5.11
N PRO A 144 2.91 19.17 6.29
CA PRO A 144 2.76 18.50 7.58
C PRO A 144 1.47 17.67 7.72
N LEU A 145 0.38 18.08 7.04
CA LEU A 145 -0.90 17.37 7.06
C LEU A 145 -0.79 15.96 6.46
N TYR A 146 0.11 15.76 5.49
CA TYR A 146 0.28 14.50 4.77
C TYR A 146 1.45 13.68 5.29
N ASP A 147 2.19 14.17 6.28
CA ASP A 147 3.35 13.48 6.83
C ASP A 147 2.92 12.37 7.81
N PRO A 148 3.05 11.09 7.41
CA PRO A 148 2.66 9.97 8.27
C PRO A 148 3.67 9.72 9.41
N CYS A 149 4.85 10.34 9.36
CA CYS A 149 5.88 10.29 10.40
C CYS A 149 5.94 11.57 11.22
N GLY A 150 5.07 12.55 10.92
CA GLY A 150 5.04 13.83 11.60
C GLY A 150 4.70 13.73 13.10
N PRO A 151 4.97 14.79 13.88
CA PRO A 151 4.63 14.83 15.30
C PRO A 151 3.17 14.46 15.56
N CYS A 152 2.93 13.64 16.59
CA CYS A 152 1.60 13.15 16.95
C CYS A 152 0.91 12.28 15.87
N SER A 153 1.65 11.77 14.88
CA SER A 153 1.10 10.81 13.94
C SER A 153 0.52 9.59 14.66
N ARG A 154 -0.67 9.19 14.24
CA ARG A 154 -1.37 7.98 14.72
C ARG A 154 -1.01 6.72 13.91
N LEU A 155 -0.11 6.84 12.94
CA LEU A 155 0.13 5.82 11.93
C LEU A 155 1.40 5.02 12.24
N GLY A 156 1.20 3.74 12.52
CA GLY A 156 2.27 2.78 12.83
C GLY A 156 2.83 2.88 14.24
N VAL A 157 3.51 1.81 14.64
CA VAL A 157 4.21 1.70 15.92
C VAL A 157 5.60 2.33 15.81
N THR A 158 5.89 3.32 16.65
CA THR A 158 7.25 3.90 16.76
C THR A 158 8.22 2.90 17.38
N ARG A 159 9.53 3.15 17.23
CA ARG A 159 10.55 2.30 17.84
C ARG A 159 10.36 2.14 19.35
N ALA A 160 10.06 3.24 20.05
CA ALA A 160 9.86 3.24 21.51
C ALA A 160 8.63 2.44 21.97
N ALA A 161 7.61 2.31 21.12
CA ALA A 161 6.38 1.57 21.43
C ALA A 161 6.40 0.13 20.91
N PHE A 162 7.48 -0.29 20.26
CA PHE A 162 7.60 -1.61 19.66
C PHE A 162 7.76 -2.70 20.73
N GLN A 163 7.01 -3.80 20.61
CA GLN A 163 6.94 -4.90 21.58
C GLN A 163 7.36 -6.21 20.91
N PRO A 164 8.67 -6.53 20.85
CA PRO A 164 9.19 -7.72 20.16
C PRO A 164 8.63 -9.06 20.65
N GLU A 165 8.22 -9.11 21.91
CA GLU A 165 7.60 -10.25 22.57
C GLU A 165 6.20 -10.58 22.02
N LEU A 166 5.54 -9.63 21.35
CA LEU A 166 4.21 -9.81 20.75
C LEU A 166 4.25 -10.20 19.27
N LEU A 167 5.42 -10.49 18.70
CA LEU A 167 5.57 -10.85 17.29
C LEU A 167 5.15 -12.28 16.96
N GLU A 168 4.76 -13.11 17.93
CA GLU A 168 4.23 -14.44 17.66
C GLU A 168 2.92 -14.36 16.85
N GLY A 169 2.94 -14.84 15.60
CA GLY A 169 1.84 -14.75 14.64
C GLY A 169 1.95 -13.59 13.65
N ILE A 170 2.93 -12.70 13.82
CA ILE A 170 3.25 -11.63 12.87
C ILE A 170 4.36 -12.11 11.93
N SER A 171 4.13 -11.98 10.62
CA SER A 171 5.07 -12.42 9.58
C SER A 171 5.58 -11.29 8.70
N GLY A 172 5.16 -10.05 8.93
CA GLY A 172 5.73 -8.93 8.18
C GLY A 172 5.59 -7.57 8.84
N LEU A 173 6.36 -6.64 8.29
CA LEU A 173 6.35 -5.23 8.67
C LEU A 173 5.90 -4.39 7.48
N HIS A 174 5.22 -3.29 7.78
CA HIS A 174 4.77 -2.33 6.78
C HIS A 174 5.13 -0.92 7.20
N PHE A 175 5.59 -0.10 6.28
CA PHE A 175 5.67 1.35 6.48
C PHE A 175 5.11 2.06 5.25
N HIS A 176 4.70 3.31 5.42
CA HIS A 176 4.28 4.17 4.32
C HIS A 176 4.58 5.60 4.76
N THR A 177 5.59 6.20 4.13
CA THR A 177 6.17 7.50 4.51
C THR A 177 6.15 8.53 3.39
N LEU A 178 5.79 8.13 2.17
CA LEU A 178 5.94 8.95 0.97
C LEU A 178 4.60 9.44 0.44
N CYS A 179 4.63 10.57 -0.28
CA CYS A 179 3.49 11.13 -1.02
C CYS A 179 4.01 11.88 -2.26
N GLU A 180 3.80 11.33 -3.46
CA GLU A 180 4.25 11.89 -4.75
C GLU A 180 5.77 12.16 -4.84
N LEU A 181 6.58 11.27 -4.26
CA LEU A 181 8.02 11.43 -4.15
C LEU A 181 8.80 10.54 -5.13
N GLY A 182 10.05 10.94 -5.41
CA GLY A 182 11.04 10.20 -6.19
C GLY A 182 11.62 8.98 -5.46
N PHE A 183 12.71 8.43 -5.98
CA PHE A 183 13.39 7.27 -5.41
C PHE A 183 14.23 7.61 -4.18
N GLU A 184 14.97 8.72 -4.18
CA GLU A 184 15.91 9.06 -3.11
C GLU A 184 15.25 9.20 -1.72
N PRO A 185 14.02 9.78 -1.60
CA PRO A 185 13.26 9.73 -0.36
C PRO A 185 12.92 8.31 0.14
N LEU A 186 12.69 7.36 -0.77
CA LEU A 186 12.54 5.95 -0.41
C LEU A 186 13.83 5.39 0.16
N ALA A 187 14.97 5.59 -0.53
CA ALA A 187 16.26 5.07 -0.07
C ALA A 187 16.62 5.56 1.35
N ARG A 188 16.36 6.85 1.65
CA ARG A 188 16.54 7.40 3.01
C ARG A 188 15.55 6.82 4.02
N THR A 189 14.29 6.62 3.63
CA THR A 189 13.29 5.95 4.47
C THR A 189 13.70 4.52 4.79
N VAL A 190 14.17 3.75 3.81
CA VAL A 190 14.62 2.36 3.99
C VAL A 190 15.80 2.33 4.97
N SER A 191 16.76 3.24 4.83
CA SER A 191 17.88 3.36 5.77
C SER A 191 17.38 3.59 7.20
N ALA A 192 16.47 4.56 7.39
CA ALA A 192 15.88 4.84 8.70
C ALA A 192 15.04 3.67 9.27
N PHE A 193 14.36 2.93 8.38
CA PHE A 193 13.62 1.72 8.74
C PHE A 193 14.56 0.60 9.20
N GLU A 194 15.64 0.34 8.48
CA GLU A 194 16.64 -0.67 8.83
C GLU A 194 17.35 -0.33 10.15
N ASP A 195 17.74 0.93 10.35
CA ASP A 195 18.36 1.39 11.61
C ASP A 195 17.49 1.13 12.84
N LYS A 196 16.15 1.24 12.70
CA LYS A 196 15.20 1.13 13.82
C LYS A 196 14.59 -0.27 13.97
N PHE A 197 14.34 -0.96 12.87
CA PHE A 197 13.56 -2.20 12.85
C PHE A 197 14.29 -3.36 12.16
N GLY A 198 15.48 -3.13 11.60
CA GLY A 198 16.26 -4.13 10.85
C GLY A 198 16.56 -5.39 11.64
N GLU A 199 16.76 -5.29 12.96
CA GLU A 199 16.99 -6.44 13.82
C GLU A 199 15.84 -7.47 13.84
N PHE A 200 14.63 -7.07 13.44
CA PHE A 200 13.46 -7.95 13.39
C PHE A 200 13.22 -8.58 12.02
N LEU A 201 13.88 -8.09 10.96
CA LEU A 201 13.73 -8.61 9.60
C LEU A 201 14.01 -10.10 9.46
N PRO A 202 14.98 -10.72 10.17
CA PRO A 202 15.19 -12.17 10.10
C PRO A 202 13.98 -13.01 10.56
N ARG A 203 13.02 -12.41 11.26
CA ARG A 203 11.77 -13.06 11.71
C ARG A 203 10.59 -12.80 10.75
N MET A 204 10.78 -11.97 9.73
CA MET A 204 9.75 -11.56 8.79
C MET A 204 9.88 -12.37 7.50
N GLN A 205 8.74 -12.63 6.87
CA GLN A 205 8.63 -13.25 5.55
C GLN A 205 8.42 -12.21 4.44
N TRP A 206 7.97 -11.01 4.81
CA TRP A 206 7.71 -9.92 3.87
C TRP A 206 7.86 -8.55 4.55
N VAL A 207 8.19 -7.55 3.75
CA VAL A 207 8.15 -6.14 4.13
C VAL A 207 7.38 -5.40 3.04
N ASN A 208 6.45 -4.54 3.43
CA ASN A 208 5.68 -3.71 2.51
C ASN A 208 6.11 -2.24 2.67
N PHE A 209 6.67 -1.65 1.61
CA PHE A 209 7.21 -0.28 1.61
C PHE A 209 6.13 0.80 1.42
N GLY A 210 4.86 0.39 1.34
CA GLY A 210 3.73 1.28 1.18
C GLY A 210 3.65 1.87 -0.24
N GLY A 211 2.97 3.01 -0.35
CA GLY A 211 2.86 3.77 -1.60
C GLY A 211 3.50 5.15 -1.51
N GLY A 212 3.13 6.02 -2.46
CA GLY A 212 3.64 7.39 -2.55
C GLY A 212 4.87 7.53 -3.45
N HIS A 213 5.34 6.42 -4.00
CA HIS A 213 6.33 6.37 -5.08
C HIS A 213 5.70 6.89 -6.37
N HIS A 214 6.29 7.91 -6.97
CA HIS A 214 5.78 8.48 -8.20
C HIS A 214 6.39 7.80 -9.45
N ILE A 215 6.40 6.46 -9.46
CA ILE A 215 7.14 5.62 -10.43
C ILE A 215 6.85 6.00 -11.88
N THR A 216 5.59 6.29 -12.19
CA THR A 216 5.13 6.58 -13.55
C THR A 216 5.30 8.05 -13.97
N ARG A 217 5.86 8.90 -13.10
CA ARG A 217 6.19 10.29 -13.44
C ARG A 217 7.45 10.32 -14.30
N GLN A 218 7.42 11.18 -15.33
CA GLN A 218 8.62 11.47 -16.11
C GLN A 218 9.76 11.93 -15.21
N GLY A 219 10.92 11.26 -15.33
CA GLY A 219 12.12 11.56 -14.56
C GLY A 219 12.24 10.83 -13.22
N TYR A 220 11.32 9.91 -12.89
CA TYR A 220 11.51 8.99 -11.76
C TYR A 220 12.69 8.05 -12.04
N ASP A 221 13.56 7.84 -11.04
CA ASP A 221 14.65 6.86 -11.11
C ASP A 221 14.11 5.44 -10.89
N VAL A 222 13.71 4.81 -11.99
CA VAL A 222 13.16 3.45 -11.99
C VAL A 222 14.26 2.42 -11.70
N GLU A 223 15.48 2.66 -12.17
CA GLU A 223 16.59 1.74 -12.01
C GLU A 223 17.03 1.64 -10.53
N GLY A 224 16.83 2.69 -9.73
CA GLY A 224 17.01 2.59 -8.28
C GLY A 224 16.09 1.57 -7.58
N LEU A 225 14.94 1.22 -8.19
CA LEU A 225 14.01 0.21 -7.65
C LEU A 225 14.32 -1.23 -8.08
N ILE A 226 15.21 -1.41 -9.07
CA ILE A 226 15.53 -2.68 -9.73
C ILE A 226 16.88 -3.17 -9.25
#